data_AF-A0A9P1REW9-F1
#
_entry.id   AF-A0A9P1REW9-F1
#
_cell.length_a   1.000
_cell.length_b   1.000
_cell.length_c   1.000
_cell.angle_alpha   90.00
_cell.angle_beta   90.00
_cell.angle_gamma   90.00
#
_symmetry.space_group_name_H-M   'P 1'
#
loop_
_entity.id
_entity.type
_entity.pdbx_description
1 polymer ?
#
loop_
_entity_poly.entity_id
_entity_poly.type
_entity_poly.pdbx_seq_one_letter_code
_entity_poly.pdbx_strand_id
1 'polypeptide(L)'
;MSNGAPVHVQERQVFNVSPERNRQAQAQLGLPPSFVIFEASGVLNYFTGLGVVQVPLPQGEFLVGLQDPVGARRFGVVRFDGLDDQEGWGEQQ
;
A
#
# COMPACT_ATOMS: atom_id res chain seq x y z
N MET A 1 29.13 -7.87 -19.21
CA MET A 1 27.90 -7.19 -19.66
C MET A 1 26.78 -7.74 -18.78
N SER A 2 26.31 -6.98 -17.78
CA SER A 2 25.34 -7.46 -16.80
C SER A 2 23.93 -7.28 -17.36
N ASN A 3 23.19 -8.38 -17.52
CA ASN A 3 21.79 -8.37 -17.94
C ASN A 3 20.97 -7.70 -16.83
N GLY A 4 20.46 -6.49 -17.11
CA GLY A 4 19.45 -5.86 -16.28
C GLY A 4 18.17 -6.67 -16.35
N ALA A 5 17.87 -7.43 -15.31
CA ALA A 5 16.57 -8.07 -15.17
C ALA A 5 15.50 -6.97 -15.24
N PRO A 6 14.41 -7.16 -16.02
CA PRO A 6 13.36 -6.18 -16.09
C PRO A 6 12.75 -6.06 -14.69
N VAL A 7 12.84 -4.88 -14.10
CA VAL A 7 12.00 -4.52 -12.96
C VAL A 7 10.59 -4.61 -13.48
N HIS A 8 9.87 -5.69 -13.15
CA HIS A 8 8.44 -5.77 -13.33
C HIS A 8 7.85 -4.65 -12.47
N VAL A 9 7.63 -3.51 -13.10
CA VAL A 9 6.68 -2.51 -12.59
C VAL A 9 5.36 -3.25 -12.64
N GLN A 10 4.98 -3.89 -11.53
CA GLN A 10 3.68 -4.51 -11.37
C GLN A 10 2.64 -3.50 -11.87
N GLU A 11 1.86 -3.92 -12.86
CA GLU A 11 0.70 -3.17 -13.31
C GLU A 11 -0.06 -2.73 -12.07
N ARG A 12 -0.32 -1.43 -11.95
CA ARG A 12 -1.01 -0.86 -10.77
C ARG A 12 -2.36 -1.54 -10.64
N GLN A 13 -2.46 -2.50 -9.74
CA GLN A 13 -3.74 -3.05 -9.31
C GLN A 13 -4.54 -1.88 -8.73
N VAL A 14 -5.65 -1.56 -9.38
CA VAL A 14 -6.61 -0.61 -8.83
C VAL A 14 -7.36 -1.35 -7.74
N PHE A 15 -6.91 -1.17 -6.49
CA PHE A 15 -7.55 -1.78 -5.34
C PHE A 15 -8.97 -1.21 -5.19
N ASN A 16 -9.98 -2.08 -5.16
CA ASN A 16 -11.36 -1.67 -4.87
C ASN A 16 -11.52 -1.47 -3.36
N VAL A 17 -10.97 -0.37 -2.86
CA VAL A 17 -10.94 -0.02 -1.44
C VAL A 17 -12.22 0.71 -1.06
N SER A 18 -12.87 0.31 0.05
CA SER A 18 -14.08 0.98 0.49
C SER A 18 -13.83 2.46 0.89
N PRO A 19 -14.89 3.29 0.88
CA PRO A 19 -14.80 4.65 1.42
C PRO A 19 -14.41 4.70 2.91
N GLU A 20 -14.80 3.70 3.70
CA GLU A 20 -14.45 3.63 5.13
C GLU A 20 -12.95 3.41 5.31
N ARG A 21 -12.37 2.47 4.56
CA ARG A 21 -10.93 2.18 4.59
C ARG A 21 -10.11 3.40 4.17
N ASN A 22 -10.53 4.12 3.13
CA ASN A 22 -9.90 5.39 2.76
C ASN A 22 -9.99 6.43 3.89
N ARG A 23 -11.16 6.61 4.52
CA ARG A 23 -11.33 7.55 5.64
C ARG A 23 -10.44 7.22 6.83
N GLN A 24 -10.35 5.94 7.23
CA GLN A 24 -9.49 5.53 8.34
C GLN A 24 -8.01 5.79 8.05
N ALA A 25 -7.53 5.47 6.84
CA ALA A 25 -6.14 5.72 6.45
C ALA A 25 -5.83 7.22 6.39
N GLN A 26 -6.72 8.03 5.82
CA GLN A 26 -6.59 9.50 5.78
C GLN A 26 -6.50 10.08 7.19
N ALA A 27 -7.38 9.65 8.11
CA ALA A 27 -7.39 10.14 9.48
C ALA A 27 -6.10 9.79 10.23
N GLN A 28 -5.61 8.56 10.11
CA GLN A 28 -4.37 8.11 10.77
C GLN A 28 -3.13 8.83 10.24
N LEU A 29 -3.10 9.15 8.95
CA LEU A 29 -1.96 9.80 8.31
C LEU A 29 -2.07 11.33 8.25
N GLY A 30 -3.16 11.92 8.77
CA GLY A 30 -3.41 13.36 8.73
C GLY A 30 -3.53 13.90 7.31
N LEU A 31 -4.11 13.12 6.39
CA LEU A 31 -4.22 13.46 4.97
C LEU A 31 -5.60 14.03 4.61
N PRO A 32 -5.66 14.95 3.63
CA PRO A 32 -6.93 15.42 3.08
C PRO A 32 -7.75 14.28 2.43
N PRO A 33 -9.09 14.43 2.33
CA PRO A 33 -9.97 13.43 1.70
C PRO A 33 -9.70 13.14 0.22
N SER A 34 -8.93 14.00 -0.46
CA SER A 34 -8.54 13.82 -1.85
C SER A 34 -7.52 12.69 -2.04
N PHE A 35 -6.83 12.25 -0.99
CA PHE A 35 -5.87 11.15 -1.05
C PHE A 35 -6.59 9.81 -0.98
N VAL A 36 -6.44 8.96 -1.99
CA VAL A 36 -7.04 7.61 -2.03
C VAL A 36 -5.96 6.54 -2.03
N ILE A 37 -6.24 5.40 -1.39
CA ILE A 37 -5.30 4.28 -1.35
C ILE A 37 -5.15 3.70 -2.77
N PHE A 38 -3.91 3.54 -3.22
CA PHE A 38 -3.57 2.91 -4.50
C PHE A 38 -2.65 1.70 -4.34
N GLU A 39 -2.14 1.45 -3.13
CA GLU A 39 -1.42 0.22 -2.78
C GLU A 39 -1.48 -0.04 -1.27
N ALA A 40 -1.46 -1.32 -0.88
CA ALA A 40 -1.16 -1.72 0.48
C ALA A 40 -0.42 -3.05 0.53
N SER A 41 0.35 -3.25 1.60
CA SER A 41 1.08 -4.49 1.86
C SER A 41 1.23 -4.74 3.36
N GLY A 42 1.05 -5.99 3.78
CA GLY A 42 1.41 -6.46 5.13
C GLY A 42 2.91 -6.71 5.31
N VAL A 43 3.72 -6.47 4.27
CA VAL A 43 5.18 -6.67 4.27
C VAL A 43 5.87 -5.41 3.75
N LEU A 44 6.86 -4.92 4.49
CA LEU A 44 7.78 -3.88 4.06
C LEU A 44 8.97 -4.51 3.32
N ASN A 45 9.13 -4.16 2.04
CA ASN A 45 10.29 -4.54 1.26
C ASN A 45 11.41 -3.50 1.46
N TYR A 46 12.47 -3.89 2.18
CA TYR A 46 13.66 -3.06 2.38
C TYR A 46 14.74 -3.42 1.36
N PHE A 47 14.99 -2.51 0.42
CA PHE A 47 16.01 -2.69 -0.62
C PHE A 47 17.39 -2.32 -0.08
N THR A 48 18.28 -3.30 -0.04
CA THR A 48 19.68 -3.12 0.35
C THR A 48 20.59 -3.27 -0.86
N GLY A 49 21.86 -2.87 -0.74
CA GLY A 49 22.87 -3.15 -1.77
C GLY A 49 23.15 -4.64 -2.01
N LEU A 50 22.60 -5.53 -1.17
CA LEU A 50 22.80 -6.98 -1.22
C LEU A 50 21.53 -7.76 -1.62
N GLY A 51 20.41 -7.06 -1.85
CA GLY A 51 19.13 -7.68 -2.18
C GLY A 51 17.96 -7.08 -1.37
N VAL A 52 16.81 -7.74 -1.45
CA VAL A 52 15.56 -7.32 -0.78
C VAL A 52 15.38 -8.09 0.51
N VAL A 53 15.21 -7.37 1.62
CA VAL A 53 14.80 -7.94 2.91
C VAL A 53 13.30 -7.71 3.07
N GLN A 54 12.55 -8.79 3.31
CA GLN A 54 11.11 -8.72 3.60
C GLN A 54 10.90 -8.64 5.11
N VAL A 55 10.28 -7.56 5.56
CA VAL A 55 9.95 -7.33 6.98
C VAL A 55 8.44 -7.42 7.13
N PRO A 56 7.89 -8.48 7.74
CA PRO A 56 6.45 -8.57 7.99
C PRO A 56 6.04 -7.50 9.01
N LEU A 57 4.91 -6.84 8.75
CA LEU A 57 4.30 -5.95 9.71
C LEU A 57 3.55 -6.75 10.79
N PRO A 58 3.32 -6.15 11.98
CA PRO A 58 2.42 -6.73 12.97
C PRO A 58 1.05 -7.08 12.37
N GLN A 59 0.37 -8.07 12.95
CA GLN A 59 -0.95 -8.48 12.49
C GLN A 59 -1.95 -7.30 12.52
N GLY A 60 -2.67 -7.12 11.41
CA GLY A 60 -3.63 -6.03 11.19
C GLY A 60 -2.99 -4.68 10.80
N GLU A 61 -1.66 -4.62 10.65
CA GLU A 61 -0.97 -3.44 10.14
C GLU A 61 -0.64 -3.57 8.66
N PHE A 62 -0.83 -2.45 7.95
CA PHE A 62 -0.57 -2.36 6.52
C PHE A 62 0.26 -1.13 6.23
N LEU A 63 1.32 -1.29 5.45
CA LEU A 63 1.96 -0.18 4.76
C LEU A 63 1.06 0.18 3.59
N VAL A 64 0.52 1.40 3.60
CA VAL A 64 -0.36 1.91 2.55
C VAL A 64 0.32 3.04 1.77
N GLY A 65 0.06 3.08 0.47
CA GLY A 65 0.34 4.23 -0.40
C GLY A 65 -0.96 4.92 -0.78
N LEU A 66 -1.04 6.23 -0.55
CA LEU A 66 -2.14 7.07 -0.98
C LEU A 66 -1.68 8.09 -2.03
N GLN A 67 -2.55 8.39 -2.99
CA GLN A 67 -2.31 9.34 -4.06
C GLN A 67 -3.48 10.31 -4.19
N ASP A 68 -3.18 11.59 -4.40
CA ASP A 68 -4.19 12.61 -4.74
C ASP A 68 -4.39 12.76 -6.26
N PRO A 69 -5.39 13.52 -6.73
CA PRO A 69 -5.65 13.68 -8.16
C PRO A 69 -4.53 14.37 -8.95
N VAL A 70 -3.63 15.11 -8.30
CA VAL A 70 -2.47 15.74 -8.94
C VAL A 70 -1.24 14.82 -8.96
N GLY A 71 -1.36 13.62 -8.38
CA GLY A 71 -0.35 12.58 -8.39
C GLY A 71 0.59 12.60 -7.18
N ALA A 72 0.41 13.49 -6.21
CA ALA A 72 1.22 13.53 -5.00
C ALA A 72 0.98 12.26 -4.17
N ARG A 73 2.06 11.66 -3.68
CA ARG A 73 2.03 10.40 -2.93
C ARG A 73 2.43 10.56 -1.48
N ARG A 74 1.79 9.78 -0.63
CA ARG A 74 2.07 9.67 0.81
C ARG A 74 2.01 8.20 1.20
N PHE A 75 2.87 7.82 2.14
CA PHE A 75 3.01 6.45 2.59
C PHE A 75 3.00 6.41 4.11
N GLY A 76 2.47 5.35 4.69
CA GLY A 76 2.50 5.14 6.13
C GLY A 76 1.95 3.79 6.54
N VAL A 77 2.16 3.43 7.80
CA VAL A 77 1.58 2.23 8.40
C VAL A 77 0.27 2.60 9.06
N VAL A 78 -0.78 1.83 8.79
CA VAL A 78 -2.13 2.04 9.34
C VAL A 78 -2.72 0.72 9.82
N ARG A 79 -3.74 0.81 10.69
CA ARG A 79 -4.60 -0.31 11.09
C ARG A 79 -6.03 -0.03 10.67
N PHE A 80 -6.80 -1.07 10.36
CA PHE A 80 -8.20 -0.90 9.97
C PHE A 80 -9.11 -1.52 11.02
N ASP A 81 -9.89 -0.68 11.68
CA ASP A 81 -10.76 -1.09 12.78
C ASP A 81 -12.14 -1.45 12.24
N GLY A 82 -12.60 -2.66 12.55
CA GLY A 82 -13.94 -3.15 12.16
C GLY A 82 -14.09 -3.46 10.66
N LEU A 83 -13.00 -3.54 9.91
CA LEU A 83 -12.97 -3.92 8.50
C LEU A 83 -12.24 -5.25 8.31
N ASP A 84 -12.61 -6.00 7.26
CA ASP A 84 -11.88 -7.19 6.88
C ASP A 84 -10.48 -6.82 6.35
N ASP A 85 -9.46 -7.54 6.81
CA ASP A 85 -8.07 -7.40 6.38
C ASP A 85 -7.87 -7.76 4.91
N GLN A 86 -8.82 -8.47 4.28
CA GLN A 86 -8.82 -8.81 2.86
C GLN A 86 -9.61 -7.81 1.99
N GLU A 87 -10.33 -6.86 2.60
CA GLU A 87 -11.14 -5.89 1.89
C GLU A 87 -10.30 -5.03 0.94
N GLY A 88 -10.57 -5.16 -0.36
CA GLY A 88 -9.89 -4.42 -1.40
C GLY A 88 -8.54 -4.99 -1.84
N TRP A 89 -7.97 -5.96 -1.09
CA TRP A 89 -6.67 -6.62 -1.39
C TRP A 89 -6.79 -8.02 -1.97
N GLY A 90 -7.96 -8.64 -1.84
CA GLY A 90 -8.18 -10.00 -2.34
C GLY A 90 -7.84 -10.12 -3.83
N GLU A 91 -7.09 -11.17 -4.17
CA GLU A 91 -6.76 -11.53 -5.55
C GLU A 91 -8.04 -11.50 -6.40
N GLN A 92 -8.11 -10.58 -7.36
CA GLN A 92 -8.94 -10.84 -8.53
C GLN A 92 -8.25 -11.97 -9.29
N GLN A 93 -8.77 -13.19 -9.12
CA GLN A 93 -8.47 -14.32 -10.00
C GLN A 93 -8.75 -13.96 -11.45
#